data_AF-A0A968S039-F1
#
_entry.id   AF-A0A968S039-F1
#
_cell.length_a   1.000
_cell.length_b   1.000
_cell.length_c   1.000
_cell.angle_alpha   90.00
_cell.angle_beta   90.00
_cell.angle_gamma   90.00
#
_symmetry.space_group_name_H-M   'P 1'
#
loop_
_entity.id
_entity.type
_entity.pdbx_description
1 polymer ?
#
loop_
_entity_poly.entity_id
_entity_poly.type
_entity_poly.pdbx_seq_one_letter_code
_entity_poly.pdbx_strand_id
1 'polypeptide(L)'
;MDELIPGPEEILALRQQPVDVEKIAAAIAGVVQIACRRGQTLEELTAEVLKEDSILDWGQRLWLSQIVAQAWQRLVEERGQDLRLARKLP
;
A
#
# COMPACT_ATOMS: atom_id res chain seq x y z
N MET A 1 -30.35 -9.51 -10.78
CA MET A 1 -28.92 -9.21 -10.56
C MET A 1 -28.93 -8.45 -9.26
N ASP A 2 -29.03 -9.17 -8.14
CA ASP A 2 -29.12 -8.57 -6.80
C ASP A 2 -27.76 -7.96 -6.47
N GLU A 3 -27.76 -6.68 -6.14
CA GLU A 3 -26.60 -5.95 -5.64
C GLU A 3 -26.08 -6.61 -4.36
N LEU A 4 -24.82 -7.05 -4.41
CA LEU A 4 -24.01 -7.55 -3.30
C LEU A 4 -23.72 -6.44 -2.26
N ILE A 5 -24.75 -5.86 -1.66
CA ILE A 5 -24.57 -5.00 -0.49
C ILE A 5 -24.70 -5.88 0.75
N PRO A 6 -23.60 -6.11 1.49
CA PRO A 6 -23.62 -6.94 2.69
C PRO A 6 -24.60 -6.37 3.72
N GLY A 7 -25.37 -7.25 4.34
CA GLY A 7 -26.33 -6.87 5.37
C GLY A 7 -25.66 -6.26 6.61
N PRO A 8 -26.41 -5.53 7.46
CA PRO A 8 -25.85 -4.88 8.63
C PRO A 8 -25.12 -5.83 9.60
N GLU A 9 -25.57 -7.09 9.72
CA GLU A 9 -24.89 -8.12 10.52
C GLU A 9 -23.56 -8.56 9.90
N GLU A 10 -23.50 -8.62 8.58
CA GLU A 10 -22.30 -9.01 7.82
C GLU A 10 -21.26 -7.89 7.83
N ILE A 11 -21.71 -6.62 7.75
CA ILE A 11 -20.88 -5.44 8.00
C ILE A 11 -20.33 -5.44 9.43
N LEU A 12 -21.14 -5.84 10.42
CA LEU A 12 -20.71 -5.93 11.81
C LEU A 12 -19.69 -7.06 12.01
N ALA A 13 -19.87 -8.21 11.34
CA ALA A 13 -18.92 -9.32 11.37
C ALA A 13 -17.57 -8.96 10.74
N LEU A 14 -17.56 -8.17 9.66
CA LEU A 14 -16.34 -7.64 9.05
C LEU A 14 -15.59 -6.69 10.00
N ARG A 15 -16.33 -5.87 10.79
CA ARG A 15 -15.73 -5.00 11.82
C ARG A 15 -15.10 -5.78 12.98
N GLN A 16 -15.52 -7.03 13.21
CA GLN A 16 -14.95 -7.89 14.24
C GLN A 16 -13.73 -8.68 13.77
N GLN A 17 -13.36 -8.61 12.49
CA GLN A 17 -12.11 -9.21 12.05
C GLN A 17 -10.93 -8.37 12.56
N PRO A 18 -10.00 -8.96 13.32
CA PRO A 18 -8.79 -8.26 13.73
C PRO A 18 -8.02 -7.85 12.48
N VAL A 19 -7.71 -6.55 12.41
CA VAL A 19 -6.77 -6.01 11.43
C VAL A 19 -5.38 -6.31 11.96
N ASP A 20 -4.78 -7.37 11.42
CA ASP A 20 -3.42 -7.77 11.76
C ASP A 20 -2.37 -6.91 11.04
N VAL A 21 -1.20 -6.76 11.66
CA VAL A 21 -0.06 -6.00 11.12
C VAL A 21 0.32 -6.50 9.71
N GLU A 22 0.23 -7.81 9.47
CA GLU A 22 0.53 -8.40 8.16
C GLU A 22 -0.44 -7.92 7.07
N LYS A 23 -1.74 -7.79 7.38
CA LYS A 23 -2.75 -7.29 6.43
C LYS A 23 -2.51 -5.81 6.11
N ILE A 24 -2.12 -5.03 7.12
CA ILE A 24 -1.75 -3.62 6.93
C ILE A 24 -0.50 -3.52 6.03
N ALA A 25 0.52 -4.32 6.32
CA ALA A 25 1.75 -4.34 5.52
C ALA A 25 1.49 -4.76 4.07
N ALA A 26 0.67 -5.80 3.86
CA ALA A 26 0.29 -6.26 2.53
C ALA A 26 -0.50 -5.20 1.74
N ALA A 27 -1.41 -4.46 2.41
CA ALA A 27 -2.15 -3.39 1.78
C ALA A 27 -1.23 -2.24 1.32
N ILE A 28 -0.30 -1.80 2.18
CA ILE A 28 0.69 -0.77 1.83
C ILE A 28 1.57 -1.22 0.66
N ALA A 29 2.09 -2.45 0.72
CA ALA A 29 2.90 -3.01 -0.37
C ALA A 29 2.12 -3.10 -1.69
N GLY A 30 0.82 -3.45 -1.62
CA GLY A 30 -0.08 -3.48 -2.78
C GLY A 30 -0.25 -2.09 -3.42
N VAL A 31 -0.50 -1.06 -2.62
CA VAL A 31 -0.64 0.32 -3.10
C VAL A 31 0.65 0.80 -3.79
N VAL A 32 1.80 0.59 -3.16
CA VAL A 32 3.11 0.95 -3.72
C VAL A 32 3.35 0.24 -5.05
N GLN A 33 3.04 -1.06 -5.14
CA GLN A 33 3.18 -1.81 -6.39
C GLN A 33 2.26 -1.27 -7.50
N ILE A 34 1.01 -0.94 -7.18
CA ILE A 34 0.05 -0.38 -8.14
C ILE A 34 0.52 0.99 -8.63
N ALA A 35 0.94 1.89 -7.73
CA ALA A 35 1.47 3.21 -8.08
C ALA A 35 2.71 3.09 -8.98
N CYS A 36 3.65 2.20 -8.63
CA CYS A 36 4.80 1.86 -9.47
C CYS A 36 4.39 1.39 -10.88
N ARG A 37 3.38 0.52 -11.00
CA ARG A 37 2.90 0.02 -12.31
C ARG A 37 2.21 1.11 -13.14
N ARG A 38 1.63 2.11 -12.48
CA ARG A 38 1.02 3.28 -13.13
C ARG A 38 2.04 4.33 -13.59
N GLY A 39 3.32 4.17 -13.24
CA GLY A 39 4.37 5.14 -13.56
C GLY A 39 4.36 6.39 -12.67
N GLN A 40 3.61 6.35 -11.56
CA GLN A 40 3.61 7.41 -10.55
C GLN A 40 4.99 7.51 -9.88
N THR A 41 5.39 8.69 -9.45
CA THR A 41 6.64 8.87 -8.69
C THR A 41 6.43 8.70 -7.19
N LEU A 42 7.52 8.51 -6.45
CA LEU A 42 7.48 8.44 -4.99
C LEU A 42 6.99 9.78 -4.40
N GLU A 43 7.41 10.90 -4.98
CA GLU A 43 7.01 12.24 -4.58
C GLU A 43 5.50 12.45 -4.77
N GLU A 44 4.94 11.99 -5.89
CA GLU A 44 3.51 12.06 -6.16
C GLU A 44 2.71 11.19 -5.17
N LEU A 45 3.14 9.95 -4.94
CA LEU A 45 2.47 9.04 -4.01
C LEU A 45 2.51 9.54 -2.56
N THR A 46 3.65 10.07 -2.12
CA THR A 46 3.76 10.65 -0.76
C THR A 46 2.95 11.93 -0.62
N ALA A 47 2.85 12.76 -1.66
CA ALA A 47 1.99 13.93 -1.66
C ALA A 47 0.50 13.55 -1.56
N GLU A 48 0.06 12.46 -2.18
CA GLU A 48 -1.31 11.93 -2.03
C GLU A 48 -1.58 11.49 -0.59
N VAL A 49 -0.67 10.74 0.03
CA VAL A 49 -0.80 10.31 1.43
C VAL A 49 -0.86 11.50 2.40
N LEU A 50 -0.09 12.56 2.13
CA LEU A 50 -0.09 13.75 2.98
C LEU A 50 -1.34 14.62 2.80
N LYS A 51 -1.97 14.58 1.62
CA LYS A 51 -3.24 15.28 1.31
C LYS A 51 -4.47 14.58 1.87
N GLU A 52 -4.38 13.30 2.22
CA GLU A 52 -5.48 12.54 2.84
C GLU A 52 -5.98 13.27 4.07
N ASP A 53 -7.18 13.88 4.05
CA ASP A 53 -7.65 14.75 5.14
C ASP A 53 -8.77 14.15 5.99
N SER A 54 -9.26 12.97 5.60
CA SER A 54 -10.55 12.47 6.04
C SER A 54 -10.48 11.54 7.26
N ILE A 55 -9.37 10.80 7.42
CA ILE A 55 -9.31 9.66 8.35
C ILE A 55 -8.12 9.73 9.33
N LEU A 56 -6.97 10.21 8.86
CA LEU A 56 -5.72 10.21 9.63
C LEU A 56 -5.40 11.60 10.16
N ASP A 57 -4.78 11.71 11.34
CA ASP A 57 -4.18 12.98 11.77
C ASP A 57 -2.86 13.26 11.05
N TRP A 58 -2.36 14.49 11.14
CA TRP A 58 -1.13 14.90 10.46
C TRP A 58 0.10 14.03 10.81
N GLY A 59 0.25 13.65 12.09
CA GLY A 59 1.33 12.78 12.53
C GLY A 59 1.22 11.38 11.94
N GLN A 60 0.01 10.83 11.86
CA GLN A 60 -0.25 9.55 11.22
C GLN A 60 0.03 9.59 9.70
N ARG A 61 -0.33 10.67 9.02
CA ARG A 61 -0.03 10.86 7.59
C ARG A 61 1.46 10.93 7.34
N LEU A 62 2.19 11.67 8.18
CA LEU A 62 3.64 11.78 8.09
C LEU A 62 4.32 10.44 8.34
N TRP A 63 3.84 9.67 9.32
CA TRP A 63 4.35 8.33 9.58
C TRP A 63 4.06 7.39 8.40
N LEU A 64 2.83 7.38 7.89
CA LEU A 64 2.45 6.53 6.77
C LEU A 64 3.23 6.87 5.50
N SER A 65 3.48 8.14 5.21
CA SER A 65 4.28 8.55 4.05
C SER A 65 5.73 8.04 4.14
N GLN A 66 6.32 8.00 5.35
CA GLN A 66 7.64 7.39 5.56
C GLN A 66 7.62 5.87 5.35
N ILE A 67 6.56 5.17 5.77
CA ILE A 67 6.43 3.73 5.55
C ILE A 67 6.26 3.43 4.05
N VAL A 68 5.44 4.21 3.35
CA VAL A 68 5.25 4.12 1.89
C VAL A 68 6.59 4.34 1.17
N ALA A 69 7.38 5.33 1.57
CA ALA A 69 8.70 5.57 0.99
C ALA A 69 9.67 4.40 1.20
N GLN A 70 9.68 3.80 2.40
CA GLN A 70 10.52 2.63 2.67
C GLN A 70 10.08 1.41 1.86
N ALA A 71 8.77 1.16 1.75
CA ALA A 71 8.25 0.07 0.93
C ALA A 71 8.58 0.26 -0.56
N TRP A 72 8.53 1.50 -1.05
CA TRP A 72 8.94 1.85 -2.42
C TRP A 72 10.41 1.53 -2.67
N GLN A 73 11.30 1.94 -1.77
CA GLN A 73 12.74 1.67 -1.89
C GLN A 73 13.02 0.17 -1.94
N ARG A 74 12.42 -0.62 -1.04
CA ARG A 74 12.55 -2.09 -1.04
C ARG A 74 12.08 -2.71 -2.35
N LEU A 75 10.94 -2.28 -2.88
CA LEU A 75 10.43 -2.78 -4.15
C LEU A 75 11.38 -2.47 -5.33
N VAL A 76 11.96 -1.27 -5.36
CA VAL A 76 12.94 -0.88 -6.38
C VAL A 76 14.24 -1.67 -6.24
N GLU A 77 14.70 -1.91 -5.01
CA GLU A 77 15.87 -2.75 -4.72
C GLU A 77 15.65 -4.19 -5.19
N GLU A 78 14.50 -4.79 -4.88
CA GLU A 78 14.12 -6.15 -5.31
C GLU A 78 14.08 -6.25 -6.84
N ARG A 79 13.44 -5.29 -7.53
CA ARG A 79 13.43 -5.24 -9.01
C ARG A 79 14.83 -5.07 -9.60
N GLY A 80 15.67 -4.28 -8.95
CA GLY A 80 17.07 -4.09 -9.35
C GLY A 80 17.92 -5.35 -9.12
N GLN A 81 17.63 -6.13 -8.08
CA GLN A 81 18.27 -7.41 -7.80
C GLN A 81 17.85 -8.48 -8.81
N ASP A 82 16.57 -8.57 -9.15
CA ASP A 82 16.04 -9.49 -10.15
C ASP A 82 16.72 -9.28 -11.52
N LEU A 83 16.81 -8.01 -11.98
CA LEU A 83 17.51 -7.67 -13.22
C LEU A 83 19.02 -7.98 -13.17
N ARG A 84 19.66 -7.85 -11.99
CA ARG A 84 21.08 -8.20 -11.81
C ARG A 84 21.31 -9.71 -11.85
N LEU A 85 20.37 -10.51 -11.36
CA LEU A 85 20.42 -11.98 -11.44
C LEU A 85 20.18 -12.46 -12.88
N ALA A 86 19.19 -11.89 -13.57
CA ALA A 86 18.91 -12.21 -14.98
C ALA A 86 20.11 -11.90 -15.90
N ARG A 87 20.90 -10.86 -15.62
CA ARG A 87 22.09 -10.48 -16.40
C ARG A 87 23.34 -11.33 -16.10
N LYS A 88 23.28 -12.25 -15.13
CA LYS A 88 24.39 -13.14 -14.74
C LYS A 88 24.24 -14.58 -15.28
N LEU A 89 23.20 -14.88 -16.06
CA LEU A 89 23.08 -16.19 -16.71
C LEU A 89 24.02 -16.26 -17.94
N PRO A 90 24.81 -17.35 -18.11
CA PRO A 90 25.74 -17.54 -19.21
C PRO A 90 25.07 -17.77 -20.57
#